data_AF-A0A9D7TVV8-F1
#
_entry.id   AF-A0A9D7TVV8-F1
#
_cell.length_a   1.000
_cell.length_b   1.000
_cell.length_c   1.000
_cell.angle_alpha   90.00
_cell.angle_beta   90.00
_cell.angle_gamma   90.00
#
_symmetry.space_group_name_H-M   'P 1'
#
loop_
_entity.id
_entity.type
_entity.pdbx_description
1 polymer ?
#
loop_
_entity_poly.entity_id
_entity_poly.type
_entity_poly.pdbx_seq_one_letter_code
_entity_poly.pdbx_strand_id
1 'polypeptide(L)'
;MQQQKNSFKALQLIHKAMLLGQIVAAVIFLILIASKMQTAALQDKDRLFQVVAVVFSVAAVLIGSYLFKKKITGIKNKFEASIADKFTQYRTASIVQWALLEGATLFSCIAFFWWVIFHF
;
A
#
# COMPACT_ATOMS: atom_id res chain seq x y z
N MET A 1 4.60 18.39 -26.06
CA MET A 1 3.46 18.52 -25.11
C MET A 1 2.56 17.27 -25.04
N GLN A 2 2.40 16.47 -26.11
CA GLN A 2 1.54 15.26 -26.09
C GLN A 2 2.05 14.12 -25.19
N GLN A 3 3.38 13.92 -25.09
CA GLN A 3 3.99 12.83 -24.31
C GLN A 3 3.75 12.98 -22.79
N GLN A 4 3.63 14.22 -22.31
CA GLN A 4 3.35 14.52 -20.91
C GLN A 4 1.89 14.17 -20.55
N LYS A 5 0.92 14.48 -21.43
CA LYS A 5 -0.52 14.20 -21.22
C LYS A 5 -0.83 12.70 -21.14
N ASN A 6 -0.14 11.87 -21.93
CA ASN A 6 -0.26 10.41 -21.84
C ASN A 6 0.38 9.84 -20.57
N SER A 7 1.46 10.46 -20.09
CA SER A 7 2.16 10.00 -18.88
C SER A 7 1.36 10.27 -17.60
N PHE A 8 0.56 11.34 -17.54
CA PHE A 8 -0.39 11.57 -16.44
C PHE A 8 -1.54 10.55 -16.43
N LYS A 9 -2.10 10.22 -17.61
CA LYS A 9 -3.13 9.19 -17.72
C LYS A 9 -2.61 7.82 -17.27
N ALA A 10 -1.37 7.48 -17.62
CA ALA A 10 -0.73 6.26 -17.17
C ALA A 10 -0.59 6.22 -15.63
N LEU A 11 -0.18 7.33 -15.01
CA LEU A 11 -0.07 7.40 -13.55
C LEU A 11 -1.44 7.26 -12.85
N GLN A 12 -2.49 7.89 -13.39
CA GLN A 12 -3.86 7.73 -12.89
C GLN A 12 -4.37 6.29 -13.06
N LEU A 13 -4.05 5.64 -14.18
CA LEU A 13 -4.43 4.25 -14.42
C LEU A 13 -3.76 3.32 -13.42
N ILE A 14 -2.46 3.48 -13.16
CA ILE A 14 -1.72 2.69 -12.15
C ILE A 14 -2.33 2.89 -10.77
N HIS A 15 -2.61 4.14 -10.37
CA HIS A 15 -3.22 4.42 -9.07
C HIS A 15 -4.58 3.74 -8.92
N LYS A 16 -5.44 3.84 -9.94
CA LYS A 16 -6.75 3.19 -9.95
C LYS A 16 -6.63 1.66 -9.93
N ALA A 17 -5.66 1.09 -10.64
CA ALA A 17 -5.42 -0.36 -10.65
C ALA A 17 -4.97 -0.87 -9.27
N MET A 18 -4.05 -0.17 -8.61
CA MET A 18 -3.61 -0.51 -7.24
C MET A 18 -4.77 -0.39 -6.23
N LEU A 19 -5.59 0.66 -6.36
CA LEU A 19 -6.75 0.86 -5.49
C LEU A 19 -7.82 -0.21 -5.70
N LEU A 20 -8.05 -0.63 -6.95
CA LEU A 20 -8.93 -1.75 -7.27
C LEU A 20 -8.42 -3.07 -6.69
N GLY A 21 -7.10 -3.32 -6.76
CA GLY A 21 -6.46 -4.49 -6.16
C GLY A 21 -6.74 -4.61 -4.66
N GLN A 22 -6.64 -3.49 -3.93
CA GLN A 22 -6.98 -3.43 -2.50
C GLN A 22 -8.45 -3.73 -2.23
N ILE A 23 -9.37 -3.19 -3.03
CA ILE A 23 -10.81 -3.45 -2.87
C ILE A 23 -11.11 -4.94 -3.09
N VAL A 24 -10.57 -5.53 -4.16
CA VAL A 24 -10.77 -6.95 -4.47
C VAL A 24 -10.22 -7.82 -3.33
N ALA A 25 -9.01 -7.55 -2.84
CA ALA A 25 -8.44 -8.26 -1.70
C ALA A 25 -9.33 -8.16 -0.46
N ALA A 26 -9.81 -6.95 -0.11
CA ALA A 26 -10.70 -6.74 1.02
C ALA A 26 -12.02 -7.52 0.87
N VAL A 27 -12.64 -7.51 -0.32
CA VAL A 27 -13.86 -8.28 -0.60
C VAL A 27 -13.62 -9.78 -0.45
N ILE A 28 -12.49 -10.30 -0.96
CA ILE A 28 -12.12 -11.72 -0.79
C ILE A 28 -12.02 -12.07 0.70
N PHE A 29 -11.28 -11.28 1.49
CA PHE A 29 -11.14 -11.54 2.92
C PHE A 29 -12.48 -11.46 3.67
N LEU A 30 -13.37 -10.53 3.30
CA LEU A 30 -14.72 -10.45 3.87
C LEU A 30 -15.56 -11.69 3.55
N ILE A 31 -15.50 -12.20 2.32
CA ILE A 31 -16.19 -13.43 1.93
C ILE A 31 -15.62 -14.62 2.72
N LEU A 32 -14.30 -14.74 2.81
CA LEU A 32 -13.65 -15.83 3.55
C LEU A 32 -14.03 -15.84 5.04
N ILE A 33 -14.15 -14.65 5.65
CA ILE A 33 -14.67 -14.49 7.02
C ILE A 33 -16.14 -14.93 7.11
N ALA A 34 -16.98 -14.46 6.20
CA ALA A 34 -18.41 -14.78 6.18
C ALA A 34 -18.66 -16.28 5.98
N SER A 35 -17.78 -16.97 5.23
CA SER A 35 -17.85 -18.41 4.99
C SER A 35 -17.38 -19.28 6.17
N LYS A 36 -16.94 -18.67 7.30
CA LYS A 36 -16.50 -19.39 8.51
C LYS A 36 -15.58 -20.58 8.23
N MET A 37 -14.53 -20.38 7.43
CA MET A 37 -13.50 -21.41 7.21
C MET A 37 -12.71 -21.59 8.53
N GLN A 38 -13.27 -22.43 9.41
CA GLN A 38 -12.83 -22.60 10.79
C GLN A 38 -11.62 -23.56 10.80
N THR A 39 -10.41 -23.02 10.78
CA THR A 39 -9.20 -23.79 11.09
C THR A 39 -8.79 -23.51 12.52
N ALA A 40 -9.08 -24.48 13.39
CA ALA A 40 -8.74 -24.44 14.80
C ALA A 40 -7.22 -24.39 15.05
N ALA A 41 -6.87 -23.85 16.22
CA ALA A 41 -5.57 -23.87 16.90
C ALA A 41 -4.59 -22.74 16.52
N LEU A 42 -4.56 -21.67 17.33
CA LEU A 42 -3.39 -20.90 17.80
C LEU A 42 -3.85 -19.76 18.74
N GLN A 43 -4.62 -20.10 19.77
CA GLN A 43 -5.33 -19.15 20.66
C GLN A 43 -4.41 -18.22 21.50
N ASP A 44 -3.10 -18.46 21.53
CA ASP A 44 -2.15 -17.79 22.41
C ASP A 44 -1.30 -16.68 21.75
N LYS A 45 -1.39 -16.49 20.42
CA LYS A 45 -0.55 -15.52 19.68
C LYS A 45 -1.33 -14.34 19.09
N ASP A 46 -2.66 -14.32 19.23
CA ASP A 46 -3.57 -13.38 18.55
C ASP A 46 -3.28 -11.90 18.86
N ARG A 47 -3.08 -11.56 20.13
CA ARG A 47 -2.88 -10.17 20.57
C ARG A 47 -1.55 -9.60 20.06
N LEU A 48 -0.53 -10.45 19.95
CA LEU A 48 0.80 -10.04 19.50
C LEU A 48 0.80 -9.77 18.00
N PHE A 49 0.10 -10.59 17.20
CA PHE A 49 -0.08 -10.36 15.77
C PHE A 49 -0.89 -9.10 15.46
N GLN A 50 -1.96 -8.81 16.22
CA GLN A 50 -2.72 -7.56 16.04
C GLN A 50 -1.88 -6.32 16.31
N VAL A 51 -1.09 -6.32 17.39
CA VAL A 51 -0.21 -5.20 17.71
C VAL A 51 0.85 -5.03 16.62
N VAL A 52 1.45 -6.12 16.13
CA VAL A 52 2.41 -6.08 15.03
C VAL A 52 1.75 -5.54 13.75
N ALA A 53 0.51 -5.92 13.43
CA ALA A 53 -0.22 -5.41 12.28
C ALA A 53 -0.47 -3.90 12.36
N VAL A 54 -0.94 -3.41 13.50
CA VAL A 54 -1.14 -1.97 13.72
C VAL A 54 0.18 -1.21 13.62
N VAL A 55 1.23 -1.69 14.28
CA VAL A 55 2.55 -1.07 14.24
C VAL A 55 3.12 -1.07 12.82
N PHE A 56 2.98 -2.18 12.08
CA PHE A 56 3.44 -2.28 10.70
C PHE A 56 2.70 -1.32 9.79
N SER A 57 1.38 -1.16 9.94
CA SER A 57 0.58 -0.23 9.14
C SER A 57 0.94 1.22 9.42
N VAL A 58 1.09 1.58 10.69
CA VAL A 58 1.56 2.92 11.08
C VAL A 58 2.97 3.16 10.53
N ALA A 59 3.88 2.19 10.67
CA ALA A 59 5.24 2.30 10.16
C ALA A 59 5.26 2.45 8.63
N ALA A 60 4.47 1.68 7.89
CA ALA A 60 4.41 1.75 6.44
C ALA A 60 3.86 3.10 5.94
N VAL A 61 2.87 3.68 6.61
CA VAL A 61 2.36 5.03 6.31
C VAL A 61 3.43 6.09 6.57
N LEU A 62 4.13 6.01 7.70
CA LEU A 62 5.19 6.96 8.08
C LEU A 62 6.41 6.84 7.15
N ILE A 63 6.89 5.62 6.90
CA ILE A 63 8.02 5.33 6.02
C ILE A 63 7.69 5.71 4.58
N GLY A 64 6.49 5.37 4.08
CA GLY A 64 6.01 5.75 2.75
C GLY A 64 5.97 7.27 2.58
N SER A 65 5.44 7.98 3.57
CA SER A 65 5.39 9.45 3.57
C SER A 65 6.77 10.10 3.67
N TYR A 66 7.67 9.54 4.49
CA TYR A 66 9.05 10.00 4.64
C TYR A 66 9.87 9.78 3.37
N LEU A 67 9.81 8.59 2.77
CA LEU A 67 10.49 8.26 1.51
C LEU A 67 10.00 9.15 0.36
N PHE A 68 8.70 9.41 0.29
CA PHE A 68 8.13 10.32 -0.71
C PHE A 68 8.66 11.74 -0.54
N LYS A 69 8.61 12.28 0.69
CA LYS A 69 9.16 13.62 0.99
C LYS A 69 10.66 13.69 0.67
N LYS A 70 11.45 12.69 1.07
CA LYS A 70 12.90 12.63 0.78
C LYS A 70 13.18 12.61 -0.73
N LYS A 71 12.44 11.81 -1.51
CA LYS A 71 12.59 11.75 -2.97
C LYS A 71 12.19 13.08 -3.63
N ILE A 72 11.10 13.72 -3.21
CA ILE A 72 10.68 15.01 -3.75
C ILE A 72 11.68 16.13 -3.44
N THR A 73 12.17 16.22 -2.20
CA THR A 73 13.18 17.21 -1.84
C THR A 73 14.48 17.00 -2.64
N GLY A 74 14.87 15.75 -2.89
CA GLY A 74 16.00 15.41 -3.76
C GLY A 74 15.81 15.83 -5.22
N ILE A 75 14.59 15.72 -5.76
CA ILE A 75 14.26 16.18 -7.13
C ILE A 75 14.28 17.71 -7.22
N LYS A 76 13.79 18.41 -6.17
CA LYS A 76 13.74 19.87 -6.12
C LYS A 76 15.15 20.50 -6.10
N ASN A 77 16.10 19.84 -5.44
CA ASN A 77 17.49 20.28 -5.33
C ASN A 77 18.33 20.02 -6.59
N LYS A 78 17.84 19.21 -7.55
CA LYS A 78 18.49 19.02 -8.85
C LYS A 78 18.11 20.17 -9.78
N PHE A 79 18.92 21.23 -9.77
CA PHE A 79 18.70 22.43 -10.58
C PHE A 79 18.85 22.15 -12.09
N GLU A 80 19.69 21.18 -12.48
CA GLU A 80 20.02 20.88 -13.88
C GLU A 80 19.12 19.84 -14.56
N ALA A 81 18.19 19.20 -13.84
CA ALA A 81 17.34 18.17 -14.45
C ALA A 81 16.23 18.79 -15.30
N SER A 82 16.11 18.34 -16.56
CA SER A 82 15.01 18.69 -17.47
C SER A 82 13.64 18.41 -16.82
N ILE A 83 12.64 19.22 -17.15
CA ILE A 83 11.26 19.10 -16.61
C ILE A 83 10.69 17.68 -16.83
N ALA A 84 11.02 17.04 -17.96
CA ALA A 84 10.60 15.68 -18.27
C ALA A 84 11.24 14.63 -17.32
N ASP A 85 12.48 14.87 -16.90
CA ASP A 85 13.23 13.96 -16.04
C ASP A 85 12.79 14.09 -14.57
N LYS A 86 12.50 15.32 -14.12
CA LYS A 86 11.83 15.58 -12.83
C LYS A 86 10.47 14.90 -12.75
N PHE A 87 9.71 14.93 -13.84
CA PHE A 87 8.39 14.28 -13.91
C PHE A 87 8.50 12.74 -13.83
N THR A 88 9.49 12.15 -14.50
CA THR A 88 9.73 10.71 -14.47
C THR A 88 10.13 10.26 -13.06
N GLN A 89 11.03 10.99 -12.40
CA GLN A 89 11.43 10.71 -11.01
C GLN A 89 10.27 10.86 -10.02
N TYR A 90 9.39 11.85 -10.22
CA TYR A 90 8.17 12.02 -9.44
C TYR A 90 7.23 10.82 -9.59
N ARG A 91 7.01 10.37 -10.83
CA ARG A 91 6.17 9.19 -11.14
C ARG A 91 6.63 7.96 -10.36
N THR A 92 7.93 7.67 -10.41
CA THR A 92 8.52 6.54 -9.70
C THR A 92 8.39 6.70 -8.18
N ALA A 93 8.59 7.90 -7.65
CA ALA A 93 8.41 8.16 -6.21
C ALA A 93 6.96 7.93 -5.75
N SER A 94 5.97 8.37 -6.51
CA SER A 94 4.54 8.15 -6.22
C SER A 94 4.18 6.66 -6.26
N ILE A 95 4.65 5.92 -7.27
CA ILE A 95 4.38 4.47 -7.37
C ILE A 95 4.97 3.72 -6.17
N VAL A 96 6.20 4.05 -5.75
CA VAL A 96 6.82 3.43 -4.56
C VAL A 96 6.05 3.75 -3.28
N GLN A 97 5.58 4.98 -3.11
CA GLN A 97 4.74 5.36 -1.97
C GLN A 97 3.43 4.55 -1.97
N TRP A 98 2.76 4.43 -3.11
CA TRP A 98 1.52 3.67 -3.21
C TRP A 98 1.74 2.17 -2.99
N ALA A 99 2.85 1.60 -3.45
CA ALA A 99 3.18 0.20 -3.22
C ALA A 99 3.44 -0.11 -1.74
N LEU A 100 4.10 0.80 -1.02
CA LEU A 100 4.30 0.67 0.43
C LEU A 100 2.97 0.73 1.20
N LEU A 101 2.07 1.63 0.80
CA LEU A 101 0.73 1.72 1.38
C LEU A 101 -0.11 0.47 1.05
N GLU A 102 -0.01 -0.04 -0.17
CA GLU A 102 -0.70 -1.26 -0.58
C GLU A 102 -0.22 -2.49 0.20
N GLY A 103 1.09 -2.65 0.39
CA GLY A 103 1.63 -3.71 1.22
C GLY A 103 1.11 -3.65 2.67
N ALA A 104 0.97 -2.45 3.23
CA ALA A 104 0.40 -2.26 4.57
C ALA A 104 -1.07 -2.67 4.66
N THR A 105 -1.86 -2.29 3.66
CA THR A 105 -3.29 -2.65 3.58
C THR A 105 -3.47 -4.15 3.46
N LEU A 106 -2.75 -4.80 2.54
CA LEU A 106 -2.83 -6.26 2.36
C LEU A 106 -2.39 -7.02 3.61
N PHE A 107 -1.31 -6.57 4.25
CA PHE A 107 -0.87 -7.15 5.52
C PHE A 107 -1.93 -7.01 6.63
N SER A 108 -2.59 -5.84 6.71
CA SER A 108 -3.69 -5.62 7.66
C SER A 108 -4.88 -6.52 7.40
N CYS A 109 -5.27 -6.73 6.14
CA CYS A 109 -6.36 -7.64 5.78
C CYS A 109 -6.03 -9.09 6.16
N ILE A 110 -4.80 -9.55 5.94
CA ILE A 110 -4.35 -10.88 6.35
C ILE A 110 -4.38 -11.02 7.87
N ALA A 111 -3.88 -10.04 8.60
CA ALA A 111 -3.88 -10.06 10.06
C ALA A 111 -5.30 -10.04 10.65
N PHE A 112 -6.22 -9.28 10.04
CA PHE A 112 -7.63 -9.26 10.43
C PHE A 112 -8.32 -10.60 10.14
N PHE A 113 -8.10 -11.16 8.95
CA PHE A 113 -8.62 -12.47 8.57
C PHE A 113 -8.17 -13.56 9.54
N TRP A 114 -6.88 -13.57 9.87
CA TRP A 114 -6.32 -14.45 10.88
C TRP A 114 -7.07 -14.29 12.20
N TRP A 115 -7.17 -13.06 12.72
CA TRP A 115 -7.88 -12.81 13.99
C TRP A 115 -9.32 -13.33 14.00
N VAL A 116 -10.10 -13.10 12.94
CA VAL A 116 -11.50 -13.54 12.91
C VAL A 116 -11.63 -15.06 12.91
N ILE A 117 -10.72 -15.79 12.28
CA ILE A 117 -10.75 -17.27 12.26
C ILE A 117 -10.47 -17.89 13.62
N PHE A 118 -9.59 -17.29 14.43
CA PHE A 118 -9.16 -17.90 15.70
C PHE A 118 -10.05 -17.53 16.91
N HIS A 119 -10.90 -16.51 16.78
CA HIS A 119 -11.71 -15.98 17.90
C HIS A 119 -13.23 -16.27 17.79
N PHE A 120 -13.68 -17.05 16.80
CA PHE A 120 -15.06 -17.54 16.62
C PHE A 120 -15.12 -19.05 16.32
#